data_AF-A0A945D9E1-F1
#
_entry.id   AF-A0A945D9E1-F1
#
_cell.length_a   1.000
_cell.length_b   1.000
_cell.length_c   1.000
_cell.angle_alpha   90.00
_cell.angle_beta   90.00
_cell.angle_gamma   90.00
#
_symmetry.space_group_name_H-M   'P 1'
#
loop_
_entity.id
_entity.type
_entity.pdbx_description
1 polymer ?
#
loop_
_entity_poly.entity_id
_entity_poly.type
_entity_poly.pdbx_seq_one_letter_code
_entity_poly.pdbx_strand_id
1 'polypeptide(L)'
;MNKNKIIAVKLKGPSKDKAYWQKKLTTWEAECNPIKSLERSRIEKLISVSDQGLEVEGDLNLYDYAYLTSLPADLKVGGNLNLRGRTSLISVADLEVGGDLNLKGCTSLISVAGLKVGGDVNLEGCTSLQL
;
A
#
# COMPACT_ATOMS: atom_id res chain seq x y z
N MET A 1 -23.06 3.16 50.82
CA MET A 1 -21.90 3.44 49.94
C MET A 1 -22.07 2.64 48.66
N ASN A 2 -22.51 3.29 47.59
CA ASN A 2 -22.79 2.63 46.32
C ASN A 2 -21.48 2.53 45.52
N LYS A 3 -20.93 1.31 45.40
CA LYS A 3 -19.70 1.07 44.64
C LYS A 3 -20.10 0.89 43.16
N ASN A 4 -20.10 1.99 42.40
CA ASN A 4 -20.22 1.95 40.95
C ASN A 4 -19.09 1.08 40.37
N LYS A 5 -19.43 -0.16 40.00
CA LYS A 5 -18.56 -1.00 39.16
C LYS A 5 -18.58 -0.43 37.75
N ILE A 6 -17.53 0.31 37.39
CA ILE A 6 -17.25 0.64 35.99
C ILE A 6 -16.86 -0.67 35.31
N ILE A 7 -17.78 -1.23 34.52
CA ILE A 7 -17.48 -2.36 33.64
C ILE A 7 -16.67 -1.78 32.48
N ALA A 8 -15.38 -2.10 32.42
CA ALA A 8 -14.56 -1.80 31.26
C ALA A 8 -15.09 -2.58 30.07
N VAL A 9 -15.95 -1.95 29.27
CA VAL A 9 -16.36 -2.48 27.97
C VAL A 9 -15.14 -2.39 27.07
N LYS A 10 -14.48 -3.52 26.82
CA LYS A 10 -13.52 -3.63 25.70
C LYS A 10 -14.33 -3.38 24.42
N LEU A 11 -14.36 -2.14 23.97
CA LEU A 11 -14.81 -1.81 22.64
C LEU A 11 -13.87 -2.54 21.70
N LYS A 12 -14.35 -3.59 21.02
CA LYS A 12 -13.65 -4.13 19.86
C LYS A 12 -13.45 -2.95 18.92
N GLY A 13 -12.22 -2.76 18.44
CA GLY A 13 -11.96 -1.78 17.40
C GLY A 13 -12.91 -1.96 16.22
N PRO A 14 -13.08 -0.95 15.37
CA PRO A 14 -14.01 -1.03 14.24
C PRO A 14 -13.78 -2.31 13.44
N SER A 15 -14.88 -2.98 13.08
CA SER A 15 -14.83 -4.12 12.17
C SER A 15 -14.10 -3.70 10.89
N LYS A 16 -13.10 -4.49 10.46
CA LYS A 16 -12.42 -4.28 9.17
C LYS A 16 -13.28 -4.82 8.04
N ASP A 17 -14.47 -4.26 7.87
CA ASP A 17 -15.37 -4.62 6.77
C ASP A 17 -14.99 -3.90 5.47
N LYS A 18 -15.72 -4.21 4.39
CA LYS A 18 -15.53 -3.58 3.08
C LYS A 18 -15.59 -2.05 3.13
N ALA A 19 -16.41 -1.46 4.00
CA ALA A 19 -16.52 0.00 4.12
C ALA A 19 -15.26 0.61 4.75
N TYR A 20 -14.68 -0.07 5.74
CA TYR A 20 -13.37 0.29 6.29
C TYR A 20 -12.29 0.31 5.19
N TRP A 21 -12.21 -0.76 4.39
CA TRP A 21 -11.20 -0.87 3.33
C TRP A 21 -11.42 0.14 2.21
N GLN A 22 -12.68 0.37 1.80
CA GLN A 22 -13.00 1.39 0.81
C GLN A 22 -12.58 2.78 1.29
N LYS A 23 -12.86 3.12 2.55
CA LYS A 23 -12.44 4.39 3.13
C LYS A 23 -10.92 4.53 3.13
N LYS A 24 -10.19 3.44 3.43
CA LYS A 24 -8.72 3.43 3.41
C LYS A 24 -8.17 3.70 2.01
N LEU A 25 -8.75 3.07 0.99
CA LEU A 25 -8.37 3.28 -0.41
C LEU A 25 -8.65 4.73 -0.86
N THR A 26 -9.83 5.27 -0.56
CA THR A 26 -10.18 6.67 -0.89
C THR A 26 -9.32 7.68 -0.12
N THR A 27 -8.90 7.36 1.11
CA THR A 27 -7.98 8.22 1.88
C THR A 27 -6.62 8.30 1.16
N TRP A 28 -6.07 7.15 0.75
CA TRP A 28 -4.85 7.12 -0.05
C TRP A 28 -5.01 7.91 -1.36
N GLU A 29 -6.14 7.81 -2.07
CA GLU A 29 -6.36 8.61 -3.28
C GLU A 29 -6.27 10.13 -3.00
N ALA A 30 -6.85 10.57 -1.87
CA ALA A 30 -6.96 11.98 -1.49
C ALA A 30 -5.67 12.58 -0.90
N GLU A 31 -4.68 11.79 -0.50
CA GLU A 31 -3.43 12.24 0.11
C GLU A 31 -2.49 13.02 -0.84
N CYS A 32 -2.84 13.17 -2.12
CA CYS A 32 -1.98 13.77 -3.14
C CYS A 32 -2.53 15.07 -3.77
N ASN A 33 -1.63 15.99 -4.15
CA ASN A 33 -1.96 17.18 -4.95
C ASN A 33 -2.59 16.78 -6.30
N PRO A 34 -3.61 17.51 -6.81
CA PRO A 34 -4.40 17.17 -8.02
C PRO A 34 -3.65 16.68 -9.27
N ILE A 35 -2.40 17.07 -9.54
CA ILE A 35 -1.63 16.53 -10.69
C ILE A 35 -1.31 15.02 -10.53
N LYS A 36 -1.23 14.56 -9.29
CA LYS A 36 -0.92 13.18 -8.90
C LYS A 36 -2.16 12.29 -8.75
N SER A 37 -3.38 12.86 -8.84
CA SER A 37 -4.62 12.12 -8.58
C SER A 37 -5.01 11.19 -9.73
N LEU A 38 -4.64 11.52 -10.98
CA LEU A 38 -5.04 10.72 -12.15
C LEU A 38 -4.43 9.31 -12.14
N GLU A 39 -3.16 9.20 -11.72
CA GLU A 39 -2.47 7.93 -11.59
C GLU A 39 -3.05 7.07 -10.46
N ARG A 40 -3.35 7.68 -9.31
CA ARG A 40 -3.97 6.97 -8.17
C ARG A 40 -5.38 6.46 -8.52
N SER A 41 -6.20 7.26 -9.19
CA SER A 41 -7.54 6.82 -9.65
C SER A 41 -7.47 5.68 -10.66
N ARG A 42 -6.45 5.65 -11.53
CA ARG A 42 -6.22 4.51 -12.45
C ARG A 42 -5.82 3.24 -11.69
N ILE A 43 -5.00 3.36 -10.65
CA ILE A 43 -4.58 2.23 -9.81
C ILE A 43 -5.74 1.75 -8.93
N GLU A 44 -6.54 2.65 -8.38
CA GLU A 44 -7.75 2.33 -7.59
C GLU A 44 -8.65 1.34 -8.33
N LYS A 45 -8.85 1.56 -9.64
CA LYS A 45 -9.67 0.68 -10.49
C LYS A 45 -9.10 -0.73 -10.68
N LEU A 46 -7.83 -0.95 -10.34
CA LEU A 46 -7.19 -2.26 -10.37
C LEU A 46 -7.34 -3.02 -9.05
N ILE A 47 -7.77 -2.33 -7.98
CA ILE A 47 -7.82 -2.87 -6.63
C ILE A 47 -9.25 -3.35 -6.31
N SER A 48 -9.35 -4.61 -5.93
CA SER A 48 -10.56 -5.19 -5.35
C SER A 48 -10.64 -4.87 -3.86
N VAL A 49 -11.80 -4.40 -3.41
CA VAL A 49 -12.09 -4.08 -2.01
C VAL A 49 -13.04 -5.13 -1.43
N SER A 50 -12.58 -5.85 -0.41
CA SER A 50 -13.34 -6.90 0.29
C SER A 50 -13.33 -6.68 1.81
N ASP A 51 -13.99 -7.55 2.57
CA ASP A 51 -13.88 -7.57 4.04
C ASP A 51 -12.49 -8.03 4.52
N GLN A 52 -11.61 -8.48 3.62
CA GLN A 52 -10.28 -9.01 3.97
C GLN A 52 -9.13 -8.06 3.61
N GLY A 53 -9.38 -7.01 2.81
CA GLY A 53 -8.31 -6.09 2.39
C GLY A 53 -8.54 -5.35 1.08
N LEU A 54 -7.46 -4.69 0.67
CA LEU A 54 -7.21 -4.14 -0.65
C LEU A 54 -6.36 -5.15 -1.43
N GLU A 55 -6.91 -5.71 -2.51
CA GLU A 55 -6.29 -6.87 -3.18
C GLU A 55 -6.25 -6.68 -4.70
N VAL A 56 -5.13 -7.06 -5.31
CA VAL A 56 -5.01 -7.24 -6.76
C VAL A 56 -4.79 -8.72 -7.02
N GLU A 57 -5.70 -9.34 -7.77
CA GLU A 57 -5.55 -10.72 -8.21
C GLU A 57 -4.50 -10.80 -9.33
N GLY A 58 -3.41 -11.55 -9.10
CA GLY A 58 -2.32 -11.70 -10.06
C GLY A 58 -1.29 -10.57 -10.03
N ASP A 59 -0.66 -10.33 -11.18
CA ASP A 59 0.45 -9.39 -11.32
C ASP A 59 -0.01 -7.93 -11.41
N LEU A 60 0.72 -7.02 -10.77
CA LEU A 60 0.49 -5.57 -10.82
C LEU A 60 1.71 -4.86 -11.42
N ASN A 61 1.54 -4.31 -12.63
CA ASN A 61 2.58 -3.58 -13.35
C ASN A 61 2.31 -2.07 -13.31
N LEU A 62 3.17 -1.31 -12.62
CA LEU A 62 3.04 0.13 -12.42
C LEU A 62 4.24 0.93 -12.96
N TYR A 63 5.04 0.33 -13.85
CA TYR A 63 6.23 0.97 -14.42
C TYR A 63 5.93 2.17 -15.35
N ASP A 64 4.67 2.42 -15.70
CA ASP A 64 4.25 3.58 -16.53
C ASP A 64 3.68 4.76 -15.70
N TYR A 65 3.62 4.64 -14.38
CA TYR A 65 3.02 5.64 -13.48
C TYR A 65 4.10 6.58 -12.92
N ALA A 66 4.50 7.60 -13.67
CA ALA A 66 5.71 8.39 -13.42
C ALA A 66 5.65 9.24 -12.14
N TYR A 67 4.43 9.57 -11.70
CA TYR A 67 4.17 10.43 -10.54
C TYR A 67 3.70 9.66 -9.31
N LEU A 68 3.74 8.33 -9.34
CA LEU A 68 3.40 7.48 -8.21
C LEU A 68 4.39 7.70 -7.06
N THR A 69 3.88 8.24 -5.96
CA THR A 69 4.68 8.57 -4.76
C THR A 69 4.58 7.56 -3.63
N SER A 70 3.48 6.80 -3.58
CA SER A 70 3.21 5.74 -2.60
C SER A 70 2.11 4.81 -3.09
N LEU A 71 2.01 3.64 -2.48
CA LEU A 71 0.91 2.68 -2.64
C LEU A 71 -0.09 2.80 -1.47
N PRO A 72 -1.33 2.32 -1.63
CA PRO A 72 -2.23 2.21 -0.49
C PRO A 72 -1.66 1.21 0.51
N ALA A 73 -1.65 1.58 1.79
CA ALA A 73 -1.15 0.70 2.85
C ALA A 73 -2.04 -0.55 3.00
N ASP A 74 -1.44 -1.67 3.44
CA ASP A 74 -2.04 -3.01 3.49
C ASP A 74 -2.47 -3.57 2.12
N LEU A 75 -1.91 -3.07 1.01
CA LEU A 75 -2.18 -3.65 -0.31
C LEU A 75 -1.62 -5.06 -0.40
N LYS A 76 -2.41 -6.00 -0.90
CA LYS A 76 -1.96 -7.34 -1.26
C LYS A 76 -1.97 -7.52 -2.78
N VAL A 77 -0.87 -8.00 -3.34
CA VAL A 77 -0.75 -8.38 -4.75
C VAL A 77 -0.55 -9.88 -4.81
N GLY A 78 -1.44 -10.61 -5.48
CA GLY A 78 -1.38 -12.07 -5.52
C GLY A 78 -0.20 -12.62 -6.31
N GLY A 79 0.29 -11.87 -7.31
CA GLY A 79 1.44 -12.21 -8.14
C GLY A 79 2.63 -11.26 -7.91
N ASN A 80 3.32 -10.90 -8.98
CA ASN A 80 4.46 -10.00 -8.98
C ASN A 80 4.03 -8.52 -8.94
N LEU A 81 4.82 -7.67 -8.28
CA LEU A 81 4.64 -6.23 -8.30
C LEU A 81 5.84 -5.54 -8.94
N ASN A 82 5.61 -4.86 -10.06
CA ASN A 82 6.64 -4.14 -10.79
C ASN A 82 6.49 -2.62 -10.67
N LEU A 83 7.42 -2.00 -9.91
CA LEU A 83 7.57 -0.57 -9.68
C LEU A 83 8.90 -0.04 -10.24
N ARG A 84 9.47 -0.74 -11.24
CA ARG A 84 10.77 -0.37 -11.79
C ARG A 84 10.81 1.11 -12.23
N GLY A 85 11.87 1.79 -11.81
CA GLY A 85 12.17 3.17 -12.20
C GLY A 85 11.17 4.20 -11.70
N ARG A 86 10.42 3.93 -10.61
CA ARG A 86 9.55 4.96 -10.00
C ARG A 86 10.40 5.96 -9.22
N THR A 87 10.95 6.94 -9.91
CA THR A 87 11.78 8.00 -9.31
C THR A 87 10.98 8.97 -8.44
N SER A 88 9.65 8.95 -8.49
CA SER A 88 8.79 9.73 -7.59
C SER A 88 8.40 8.97 -6.32
N LEU A 89 8.64 7.65 -6.27
CA LEU A 89 8.28 6.79 -5.14
C LEU A 89 9.19 7.09 -3.96
N ILE A 90 8.60 7.52 -2.83
CA ILE A 90 9.36 7.95 -1.65
C ILE A 90 9.45 6.85 -0.60
N SER A 91 8.38 6.08 -0.44
CA SER A 91 8.32 4.98 0.52
C SER A 91 7.41 3.87 0.03
N VAL A 92 7.71 2.65 0.51
CA VAL A 92 6.83 1.48 0.39
C VAL A 92 6.68 0.88 1.79
N ALA A 93 5.45 0.76 2.26
CA ALA A 93 5.14 0.25 3.58
C ALA A 93 3.92 -0.65 3.56
N ASP A 94 3.90 -1.63 4.47
CA ASP A 94 2.75 -2.50 4.76
C ASP A 94 2.18 -3.14 3.48
N LEU A 95 3.03 -3.86 2.77
CA LEU A 95 2.75 -4.42 1.44
C LEU A 95 2.98 -5.93 1.46
N GLU A 96 2.02 -6.67 0.93
CA GLU A 96 2.14 -8.12 0.71
C GLU A 96 2.18 -8.41 -0.79
N VAL A 97 3.18 -9.16 -1.25
CA VAL A 97 3.36 -9.56 -2.65
C VAL A 97 3.58 -11.07 -2.70
N GLY A 98 2.73 -11.80 -3.43
CA GLY A 98 2.80 -13.25 -3.53
C GLY A 98 4.01 -13.74 -4.34
N GLY A 99 4.45 -12.96 -5.33
CA GLY A 99 5.64 -13.20 -6.14
C GLY A 99 6.78 -12.24 -5.82
N ASP A 100 7.46 -11.76 -6.87
CA ASP A 100 8.61 -10.84 -6.78
C ASP A 100 8.18 -9.38 -6.67
N LEU A 101 8.97 -8.59 -5.93
CA LEU A 101 8.83 -7.14 -5.83
C LEU A 101 10.00 -6.45 -6.53
N ASN A 102 9.74 -5.80 -7.67
CA ASN A 102 10.75 -5.08 -8.42
C ASN A 102 10.67 -3.57 -8.16
N LEU A 103 11.62 -3.05 -7.38
CA LEU A 103 11.81 -1.63 -7.07
C LEU A 103 13.08 -1.07 -7.75
N LYS A 104 13.66 -1.80 -8.71
CA LYS A 104 14.92 -1.41 -9.37
C LYS A 104 14.85 0.02 -9.90
N GLY A 105 15.82 0.84 -9.54
CA GLY A 105 15.96 2.22 -10.04
C GLY A 105 14.97 3.22 -9.44
N CYS A 106 14.31 2.91 -8.32
CA CYS A 106 13.54 3.89 -7.56
C CYS A 106 14.48 4.83 -6.78
N THR A 107 15.13 5.75 -7.49
CA THR A 107 16.23 6.55 -6.94
C THR A 107 15.84 7.48 -5.79
N SER A 108 14.57 7.86 -5.66
CA SER A 108 14.06 8.69 -4.56
C SER A 108 13.42 7.88 -3.42
N LEU A 109 13.48 6.55 -3.49
CA LEU A 109 12.96 5.69 -2.43
C LEU A 109 13.85 5.83 -1.20
N ILE A 110 13.28 6.32 -0.10
CA ILE A 110 14.00 6.59 1.15
C ILE A 110 13.83 5.46 2.15
N SER A 111 12.66 4.80 2.17
CA SER A 111 12.36 3.75 3.13
C SER A 111 11.51 2.60 2.56
N VAL A 112 11.78 1.41 3.08
CA VAL A 112 10.97 0.20 2.89
C VAL A 112 10.72 -0.44 4.24
N ALA A 113 9.47 -0.74 4.58
CA ALA A 113 9.11 -1.30 5.88
C ALA A 113 7.88 -2.21 5.79
N GLY A 114 7.77 -3.19 6.69
CA GLY A 114 6.56 -4.02 6.77
C GLY A 114 6.26 -4.83 5.51
N LEU A 115 7.28 -5.19 4.72
CA LEU A 115 7.12 -5.96 3.49
C LEU A 115 7.01 -7.46 3.80
N LYS A 116 6.06 -8.12 3.14
CA LYS A 116 5.98 -9.57 3.03
C LYS A 116 6.02 -9.93 1.55
N VAL A 117 7.09 -10.57 1.11
CA VAL A 117 7.30 -10.91 -0.30
C VAL A 117 7.57 -12.41 -0.40
N GLY A 118 6.82 -13.10 -1.26
CA GLY A 118 6.95 -14.54 -1.46
C GLY A 118 8.17 -14.92 -2.31
N GLY A 119 8.59 -14.04 -3.20
CA GLY A 119 9.80 -14.16 -4.02
C GLY A 119 10.89 -13.15 -3.64
N ASP A 120 11.61 -12.68 -4.66
CA ASP A 120 12.75 -11.79 -4.49
C ASP A 120 12.34 -10.32 -4.41
N VAL A 121 13.14 -9.52 -3.69
CA VAL A 121 13.01 -8.06 -3.66
C VAL A 121 14.21 -7.43 -4.38
N ASN A 122 13.95 -6.79 -5.51
CA ASN A 122 14.99 -6.08 -6.26
C ASN A 122 15.03 -4.58 -5.91
N LEU A 123 16.05 -4.16 -5.18
CA LEU A 123 16.32 -2.76 -4.80
C LEU A 123 17.53 -2.16 -5.54
N GLU A 124 18.01 -2.81 -6.59
CA GLU A 124 19.19 -2.36 -7.35
C GLU A 124 18.98 -0.92 -7.84
N GLY A 125 19.93 -0.02 -7.56
CA GLY A 125 19.85 1.38 -7.99
C GLY A 125 18.88 2.25 -7.19
N CYS A 126 18.37 1.81 -6.03
CA CYS A 126 17.66 2.66 -5.06
C CYS A 126 18.66 3.51 -4.27
N THR A 127 19.22 4.54 -4.90
CA THR A 127 20.38 5.30 -4.38
C THR A 127 20.10 6.15 -3.14
N SER A 128 18.84 6.52 -2.87
CA SER A 128 18.47 7.30 -1.67
C SER A 128 17.98 6.44 -0.51
N LEU A 129 17.95 5.11 -0.66
CA LEU A 129 17.42 4.21 0.34
C LEU A 129 18.34 4.21 1.57
N GLN A 130 17.76 4.53 2.73
CA GLN A 130 18.45 4.50 4.01
C GLN A 130 18.07 3.19 4.71
N LEU A 131 19.06 2.31 4.90
CA LEU A 131 18.91 1.03 5.59
C LEU A 131 19.26 1.16 7.09
#